data_AF-A0A7C8ZHD1-F1
#
_entry.id   AF-A0A7C8ZHD1-F1
#
_cell.length_a   1.000
_cell.length_b   1.000
_cell.length_c   1.000
_cell.angle_alpha   90.00
_cell.angle_beta   90.00
_cell.angle_gamma   90.00
#
_symmetry.space_group_name_H-M   'P 1'
#
loop_
_entity.id
_entity.type
_entity.pdbx_description
1 polymer ?
#
loop_
_entity_poly.entity_id
_entity_poly.type
_entity_poly.pdbx_seq_one_letter_code
_entity_poly.pdbx_strand_id
1 'polypeptide(L)'
;RVSGRFVSCVKLLTFALAVKIYEYREQLPSSVMLASFGYQLYLGTELTLTIGASLVRAILGLDLDPPFNKPYLATSLQDFWGRRWNLVVSNILRVSIYNPIRRVATPLVGRRWAMAGARLAAFTISGLMHEVIFFYLTHVR
;
A
#
# COMPACT_ATOMS: atom_id res chain seq x y z
N ARG A 1 -1.74 -26.67 5.47
CA ARG A 1 -1.88 -25.23 5.82
C ARG A 1 -0.53 -24.77 6.35
N VAL A 2 0.24 -24.01 5.58
CA VAL A 2 1.59 -23.55 6.00
C VAL A 2 1.45 -22.67 7.25
N SER A 3 2.30 -22.89 8.26
CA SER A 3 2.26 -22.14 9.52
C SER A 3 2.50 -20.64 9.25
N GLY A 4 1.72 -19.76 9.88
CA GLY A 4 1.86 -18.31 9.70
C GLY A 4 3.26 -17.79 10.07
N ARG A 5 3.92 -18.44 11.05
CA ARG A 5 5.30 -18.14 11.44
C ARG A 5 6.29 -18.45 10.32
N PHE A 6 6.10 -19.57 9.62
CA PHE A 6 6.94 -19.94 8.49
C PHE A 6 6.85 -18.91 7.35
N VAL A 7 5.64 -18.45 7.02
CA VAL A 7 5.44 -17.42 5.99
C VAL A 7 6.15 -16.10 6.37
N SER A 8 6.08 -15.68 7.64
CA SER A 8 6.80 -14.49 8.12
C SER A 8 8.31 -14.66 8.06
N CYS A 9 8.85 -15.82 8.47
CA CYS A 9 10.28 -16.10 8.36
C CYS A 9 10.76 -16.05 6.91
N VAL A 10 10.01 -16.66 5.98
CA VAL A 10 10.33 -16.60 4.54
C VAL A 10 10.35 -15.16 4.05
N LYS A 11 9.36 -14.33 4.42
CA LYS A 11 9.33 -12.91 4.04
C LYS A 11 10.52 -12.11 4.59
N LEU A 12 10.93 -12.36 5.83
CA LEU A 12 12.11 -11.72 6.41
C LEU A 12 13.40 -12.13 5.70
N LEU A 13 13.55 -13.41 5.37
CA LEU A 13 14.68 -13.93 4.62
C LEU A 13 14.74 -13.32 3.21
N THR A 14 13.62 -13.26 2.50
CA THR A 14 13.59 -12.66 1.16
C THR A 14 13.80 -11.15 1.20
N PHE A 15 13.35 -10.46 2.24
CA PHE A 15 13.65 -9.05 2.46
C PHE A 15 15.16 -8.83 2.64
N ALA A 16 15.80 -9.61 3.51
CA ALA A 16 17.25 -9.52 3.73
C ALA A 16 18.05 -9.80 2.45
N LEU A 17 17.64 -10.81 1.67
CA LEU A 17 18.25 -11.11 0.37
C LEU A 17 18.06 -9.94 -0.62
N ALA A 18 16.88 -9.34 -0.66
CA ALA A 18 16.62 -8.17 -1.51
C ALA A 18 17.50 -6.98 -1.12
N VAL A 19 17.81 -6.79 0.16
CA VAL A 19 18.78 -5.77 0.61
C VAL A 19 20.19 -6.10 0.14
N LYS A 20 20.61 -7.37 0.19
CA LYS A 20 21.92 -7.79 -0.31
C LYS A 20 22.12 -7.56 -1.80
N ILE A 21 21.06 -7.63 -2.62
CA ILE A 21 21.11 -7.31 -4.06
C ILE A 21 21.66 -5.89 -4.32
N TYR A 22 21.46 -4.94 -3.40
CA TYR A 22 21.97 -3.58 -3.54
C TYR A 22 23.51 -3.47 -3.46
N GLU A 23 24.21 -4.47 -2.91
CA GLU A 23 25.69 -4.52 -2.94
C GLU A 23 26.22 -4.65 -4.37
N TYR A 24 25.40 -5.17 -5.29
CA TYR A 24 25.73 -5.36 -6.71
C TYR A 24 25.11 -4.31 -7.63
N ARG A 25 24.60 -3.19 -7.09
CA ARG A 25 23.83 -2.18 -7.85
C ARG A 25 24.51 -1.69 -9.13
N GLU A 26 25.84 -1.56 -9.13
CA GLU A 26 26.61 -1.05 -10.27
C GLU A 26 26.67 -2.05 -11.44
N GLN A 27 26.39 -3.33 -11.17
CA GLN A 27 26.45 -4.43 -12.13
C GLN A 27 25.06 -4.85 -12.61
N LEU A 28 23.99 -4.33 -12.00
CA LEU A 28 22.63 -4.75 -12.26
C LEU A 28 21.93 -3.81 -13.24
N PRO A 29 21.10 -4.35 -14.16
CA PRO A 29 20.23 -3.53 -14.98
C PRO A 29 19.29 -2.68 -14.12
N SER A 30 18.99 -1.45 -14.57
CA SER A 30 18.11 -0.53 -13.83
C SER A 30 16.70 -1.10 -13.58
N SER A 31 16.20 -1.98 -14.45
CA SER A 31 14.93 -2.70 -14.24
C SER A 31 14.96 -3.63 -13.03
N VAL A 32 16.09 -4.32 -12.81
CA VAL A 32 16.29 -5.21 -11.65
C VAL A 32 16.37 -4.39 -10.37
N MET A 33 17.05 -3.24 -10.42
CA MET A 33 17.09 -2.31 -9.28
C MET A 33 15.69 -1.78 -8.94
N LEU A 34 14.91 -1.35 -9.94
CA LEU A 34 13.56 -0.84 -9.73
C LEU A 34 12.62 -1.92 -9.19
N ALA A 35 12.71 -3.15 -9.72
CA ALA A 35 11.93 -4.28 -9.22
C ALA A 35 12.30 -4.63 -7.77
N SER A 36 13.60 -4.63 -7.44
CA SER A 36 14.10 -4.89 -6.09
C SER A 36 13.62 -3.82 -5.10
N PHE A 37 13.67 -2.55 -5.50
CA PHE A 37 13.14 -1.44 -4.72
C PHE A 37 11.63 -1.60 -4.45
N GLY A 38 10.84 -1.89 -5.49
CA GLY A 38 9.40 -2.12 -5.34
C GLY A 38 9.09 -3.31 -4.42
N TYR A 39 9.88 -4.38 -4.51
CA TYR A 39 9.74 -5.55 -3.64
C TYR A 39 10.04 -5.23 -2.17
N GLN A 40 11.10 -4.47 -1.90
CA GLN A 40 11.44 -4.01 -0.56
C GLN A 40 10.36 -3.08 0.01
N LEU A 41 9.85 -2.14 -0.79
CA LEU A 41 8.74 -1.28 -0.38
C LEU A 41 7.50 -2.09 0.02
N TYR A 42 7.15 -3.10 -0.78
CA TYR A 42 6.03 -3.98 -0.47
C TYR A 42 6.26 -4.74 0.85
N LEU A 43 7.38 -5.43 1.00
CA LEU A 43 7.63 -6.22 2.21
C LEU A 43 7.77 -5.35 3.45
N GLY A 44 8.48 -4.21 3.36
CA GLY A 44 8.66 -3.29 4.47
C GLY A 44 7.33 -2.73 4.97
N THR A 45 6.44 -2.31 4.06
CA THR A 45 5.11 -1.81 4.42
C THR A 45 4.20 -2.93 4.96
N GLU A 46 4.23 -4.13 4.36
CA GLU A 46 3.46 -5.28 4.83
C GLU A 46 3.85 -5.71 6.24
N LEU A 47 5.14 -5.84 6.52
CA LEU A 47 5.66 -6.21 7.84
C LEU A 47 5.27 -5.15 8.88
N THR A 48 5.50 -3.87 8.58
CA THR A 48 5.21 -2.77 9.50
C THR A 48 3.73 -2.71 9.87
N LEU A 49 2.83 -2.77 8.88
CA LEU A 49 1.39 -2.72 9.14
C LEU A 49 0.87 -3.98 9.84
N THR A 50 1.44 -5.16 9.55
CA THR A 50 1.06 -6.41 10.23
C THR A 50 1.49 -6.39 11.70
N ILE A 51 2.68 -5.85 12.01
CA ILE A 51 3.13 -5.65 13.39
C ILE A 51 2.19 -4.68 14.10
N GLY A 52 1.86 -3.54 13.49
CA GLY A 52 0.90 -2.57 14.04
C GLY A 52 -0.46 -3.20 14.34
N ALA A 53 -1.01 -3.98 13.41
CA ALA A 53 -2.27 -4.71 13.62
C ALA A 53 -2.18 -5.72 14.76
N SER A 54 -1.05 -6.43 14.88
CA SER A 54 -0.82 -7.39 15.97
C SER A 54 -0.75 -6.69 17.33
N LEU A 55 -0.16 -5.49 17.40
CA LEU A 55 -0.12 -4.67 18.61
C LEU A 55 -1.51 -4.16 18.99
N VAL A 56 -2.30 -3.67 18.03
CA VAL A 56 -3.70 -3.27 18.26
C VAL A 56 -4.50 -4.43 18.84
N ARG A 57 -4.34 -5.63 18.28
CA ARG A 57 -4.98 -6.84 18.80
C ARG A 57 -4.53 -7.16 20.23
N ALA A 58 -3.22 -7.06 20.51
CA ALA A 58 -2.68 -7.37 21.84
C ALA A 58 -3.13 -6.38 22.92
N ILE A 59 -3.26 -5.09 22.58
CA ILE A 59 -3.58 -4.02 23.53
C ILE A 59 -5.10 -3.84 23.68
N LEU A 60 -5.84 -3.85 22.57
CA LEU A 60 -7.27 -3.51 22.52
C LEU A 60 -8.17 -4.73 22.30
N GLY A 61 -7.61 -5.91 22.04
CA GLY A 61 -8.40 -7.11 21.71
C GLY A 61 -9.10 -7.05 20.35
N LEU A 62 -8.77 -6.07 19.51
CA LEU A 62 -9.41 -5.85 18.21
C LEU A 62 -8.63 -6.54 17.09
N ASP A 63 -9.29 -7.45 16.40
CA ASP A 63 -8.75 -8.06 15.18
C ASP A 63 -8.94 -7.09 14.00
N LEU A 64 -7.82 -6.64 13.42
CA LEU A 64 -7.82 -5.82 12.20
C LEU A 64 -7.69 -6.70 10.96
N ASP A 65 -8.37 -6.30 9.89
CA ASP A 65 -8.24 -6.94 8.59
C ASP A 65 -6.78 -6.86 8.07
N PRO A 66 -6.32 -7.87 7.31
CA PRO A 66 -5.00 -7.84 6.71
C PRO A 66 -4.81 -6.61 5.80
N PRO A 67 -3.70 -5.86 5.94
CA PRO A 67 -3.47 -4.66 5.16
C PRO A 67 -3.21 -4.94 3.67
N PHE A 68 -2.79 -6.16 3.32
CA PHE A 68 -2.49 -6.55 1.94
C PHE A 68 -3.17 -7.87 1.57
N ASN A 69 -3.55 -8.00 0.30
CA ASN A 69 -4.14 -9.22 -0.26
C ASN A 69 -3.45 -9.62 -1.57
N LYS A 70 -2.28 -10.24 -1.45
CA LYS A 70 -1.48 -10.80 -2.56
C LYS A 70 -1.40 -9.82 -3.75
N PRO A 71 -0.81 -8.62 -3.59
CA PRO A 71 -0.84 -7.56 -4.60
C PRO A 71 -0.18 -7.96 -5.93
N TYR A 72 0.78 -8.87 -5.91
CA TYR A 72 1.44 -9.45 -7.08
C TYR A 72 0.52 -10.32 -7.97
N LEU A 73 -0.70 -10.65 -7.52
CA LEU A 73 -1.72 -11.34 -8.31
C LEU A 73 -2.76 -10.39 -8.94
N ALA A 74 -2.51 -9.07 -8.89
CA ALA A 74 -3.42 -8.10 -9.47
C ALA A 74 -3.52 -8.26 -11.01
N THR A 75 -4.74 -8.20 -11.54
CA THR A 75 -5.00 -8.27 -12.99
C THR A 75 -5.19 -6.89 -13.63
N SER A 76 -5.26 -5.84 -12.82
CA SER A 76 -5.37 -4.44 -13.27
C SER A 76 -4.91 -3.48 -12.18
N LEU A 77 -4.64 -2.22 -12.55
CA LEU A 77 -4.32 -1.16 -11.58
C LEU A 77 -5.44 -0.92 -10.58
N GLN A 78 -6.70 -1.02 -11.02
CA GLN A 78 -7.85 -0.89 -10.12
C GLN A 78 -7.89 -2.03 -9.10
N ASP A 79 -7.57 -3.26 -9.51
CA ASP A 79 -7.51 -4.41 -8.62
C ASP A 79 -6.35 -4.29 -7.63
N PHE A 80 -5.18 -3.87 -8.10
CA PHE A 80 -4.00 -3.61 -7.27
C PHE A 80 -4.31 -2.58 -6.17
N TRP A 81 -4.66 -1.35 -6.55
CA TRP A 81 -4.87 -0.25 -5.59
C TRP A 81 -6.17 -0.35 -4.81
N GLY A 82 -7.23 -0.91 -5.41
CA GLY A 82 -8.56 -0.91 -4.80
C GLY A 82 -8.84 -2.10 -3.88
N ARG A 83 -8.14 -3.22 -4.07
CA ARG A 83 -8.50 -4.52 -3.44
C ARG A 83 -7.33 -5.33 -2.93
N ARG A 84 -6.08 -4.94 -3.16
CA ARG A 84 -4.91 -5.76 -2.80
C ARG A 84 -3.79 -5.02 -2.09
N TRP A 85 -3.60 -3.75 -2.38
CA TRP A 85 -2.57 -2.90 -1.81
C TRP A 85 -3.14 -2.00 -0.72
N ASN A 86 -2.58 -2.05 0.49
CA ASN A 86 -2.91 -1.21 1.64
C ASN A 86 -4.42 -0.94 1.81
N LEU A 87 -5.17 -1.99 2.13
CA LEU A 87 -6.63 -1.96 2.22
C LEU A 87 -7.14 -0.98 3.27
N VAL A 88 -6.35 -0.73 4.32
CA VAL A 88 -6.65 0.28 5.34
C VAL A 88 -6.73 1.66 4.70
N VAL A 89 -5.69 2.10 4.00
CA VAL A 89 -5.68 3.41 3.32
C VAL A 89 -6.72 3.48 2.21
N SER A 90 -6.85 2.44 1.40
CA SER A 90 -7.85 2.39 0.33
C SER A 90 -9.28 2.47 0.87
N ASN A 91 -9.56 1.89 2.05
CA ASN A 91 -10.86 2.03 2.69
C ASN A 91 -11.08 3.44 3.26
N ILE A 92 -10.07 4.02 3.92
CA ILE A 92 -10.11 5.39 4.43
C ILE A 92 -10.44 6.36 3.29
N LEU A 93 -9.66 6.36 2.20
CA LEU A 93 -9.89 7.22 1.04
C LEU A 93 -11.26 6.97 0.40
N ARG A 94 -11.75 5.73 0.42
CA ARG A 94 -13.07 5.39 -0.11
C ARG A 94 -14.18 6.10 0.67
N VAL A 95 -14.13 6.06 2.00
CA VAL A 95 -15.18 6.62 2.86
C VAL A 95 -15.04 8.13 3.01
N SER A 96 -13.82 8.66 3.10
CA SER A 96 -13.56 10.08 3.35
C SER A 96 -13.55 10.94 2.10
N ILE A 97 -13.08 10.41 0.96
CA ILE A 97 -12.90 11.20 -0.28
C ILE A 97 -13.83 10.71 -1.38
N TYR A 98 -13.70 9.45 -1.79
CA TYR A 98 -14.37 8.94 -3.00
C TYR A 98 -15.90 8.99 -2.88
N ASN A 99 -16.45 8.48 -1.76
CA ASN A 99 -17.90 8.41 -1.57
C ASN A 99 -18.55 9.81 -1.49
N PRO A 100 -18.04 10.77 -0.68
CA PRO A 100 -18.56 12.12 -0.65
C PRO A 100 -18.52 12.82 -2.00
N ILE A 101 -17.37 12.83 -2.67
CA ILE A 101 -17.21 13.49 -3.98
C ILE A 101 -18.13 12.87 -5.01
N ARG A 102 -18.21 11.54 -5.07
CA ARG A 102 -19.13 10.86 -6.00
C ARG A 102 -20.57 11.27 -5.73
N ARG A 103 -21.02 11.30 -4.47
CA ARG A 103 -22.40 11.63 -4.10
C ARG A 103 -22.76 13.06 -4.53
N VAL A 104 -21.91 14.03 -4.24
CA VAL A 104 -22.14 15.45 -4.58
C VAL A 104 -22.06 15.70 -6.09
N ALA A 105 -21.11 15.07 -6.79
CA ALA A 105 -20.91 15.30 -8.22
C ALA A 105 -21.91 14.54 -9.11
N THR A 106 -22.48 13.42 -8.66
CA THR A 106 -23.41 12.60 -9.47
C THR A 106 -24.58 13.39 -10.04
N PRO A 107 -25.33 14.21 -9.28
CA PRO A 107 -26.42 15.01 -9.84
C PRO A 107 -25.97 16.11 -10.79
N LEU A 108 -24.71 16.56 -10.73
CA LEU A 108 -24.18 17.68 -11.50
C LEU A 108 -23.61 17.27 -12.86
N VAL A 109 -22.83 16.19 -12.90
CA VAL A 109 -22.07 15.77 -14.08
C VAL A 109 -22.41 14.36 -14.56
N GLY A 110 -23.39 13.72 -13.91
CA GLY A 110 -23.75 12.33 -14.17
C GLY A 110 -22.78 11.33 -13.53
N ARG A 111 -23.27 10.09 -13.36
CA ARG A 111 -22.60 9.03 -12.59
C ARG A 111 -21.20 8.69 -13.11
N ARG A 112 -21.01 8.61 -14.43
CA ARG A 112 -19.73 8.19 -15.04
C ARG A 112 -18.61 9.18 -14.72
N TRP A 113 -18.86 10.47 -14.95
CA TRP A 113 -17.91 11.55 -14.70
C TRP A 113 -17.69 11.78 -13.20
N ALA A 114 -18.74 11.67 -12.39
CA ALA A 114 -18.62 11.73 -10.94
C ALA A 114 -17.71 10.62 -10.38
N MET A 115 -17.82 9.38 -10.89
CA MET A 115 -16.92 8.29 -10.49
C MET A 115 -15.47 8.53 -10.93
N ALA A 116 -15.25 9.05 -12.14
CA ALA A 116 -13.92 9.36 -12.63
C ALA A 116 -13.27 10.48 -11.78
N GLY A 117 -13.99 11.59 -11.58
CA GLY A 117 -13.53 12.71 -10.76
C GLY A 117 -13.25 12.29 -9.31
N ALA A 118 -14.11 11.48 -8.70
CA ALA A 118 -13.89 10.97 -7.35
C ALA A 118 -12.66 10.06 -7.24
N ARG A 119 -12.34 9.25 -8.26
CA ARG A 119 -11.11 8.44 -8.28
C ARG A 119 -9.88 9.35 -8.39
N LEU A 120 -9.91 10.31 -9.30
CA LEU A 120 -8.81 11.27 -9.47
C LEU A 120 -8.54 12.01 -8.17
N ALA A 121 -9.57 12.56 -7.53
CA ALA A 121 -9.44 13.25 -6.25
C ALA A 121 -8.85 12.35 -5.15
N ALA A 122 -9.30 11.09 -5.04
CA ALA A 122 -8.73 10.15 -4.08
C ALA A 122 -7.25 9.85 -4.34
N PHE A 123 -6.84 9.68 -5.60
CA PHE A 123 -5.44 9.50 -5.97
C PHE A 123 -4.60 10.76 -5.72
N THR A 124 -5.12 11.95 -6.03
CA THR A 124 -4.44 13.23 -5.77
C THR A 124 -4.21 13.42 -4.27
N ILE A 125 -5.24 13.24 -3.45
CA ILE A 125 -5.12 13.37 -1.99
C ILE A 125 -4.16 12.32 -1.43
N SER A 126 -4.23 11.07 -1.93
CA SER A 126 -3.25 10.06 -1.58
C SER A 126 -1.83 10.50 -1.92
N GLY A 127 -1.58 11.04 -3.11
CA GLY A 127 -0.26 11.54 -3.52
C GLY A 127 0.24 12.66 -2.61
N LEU A 128 -0.60 13.66 -2.32
CA LEU A 128 -0.26 14.75 -1.41
C LEU A 128 0.10 14.24 -0.01
N MET A 129 -0.62 13.22 0.49
CA MET A 129 -0.28 12.61 1.78
C MET A 129 1.09 11.92 1.76
N HIS A 130 1.47 11.29 0.65
CA HIS A 130 2.82 10.72 0.52
C HIS A 130 3.89 11.82 0.51
N GLU A 131 3.68 12.91 -0.21
CA GLU A 131 4.60 14.06 -0.20
C GLU A 131 4.79 14.62 1.21
N VAL A 132 3.69 14.78 1.96
CA VAL A 132 3.76 15.22 3.36
C VAL A 132 4.56 14.23 4.21
N ILE A 133 4.29 12.93 4.09
CA ILE A 133 5.03 11.89 4.83
C ILE A 133 6.52 11.94 4.48
N PHE A 134 6.87 12.00 3.19
CA PHE A 134 8.27 12.06 2.77
C PHE A 134 8.96 13.35 3.23
N PHE A 135 8.28 14.48 3.16
CA PHE A 135 8.78 15.74 3.68
C PHE A 135 9.16 15.61 5.16
N TYR A 136 8.27 15.09 6.00
CA TYR A 136 8.57 14.88 7.42
C TYR A 136 9.68 13.86 7.67
N LEU A 137 9.75 12.78 6.89
CA LEU A 137 10.79 11.75 7.07
C LEU A 137 12.18 12.19 6.61
N THR A 138 12.28 13.13 5.66
CA THR A 138 13.55 13.49 5.01
C THR A 138 14.07 14.87 5.40
N HIS A 139 13.19 15.83 5.71
CA HIS A 139 13.57 17.22 5.94
C HIS A 139 13.45 17.68 7.40
N VAL A 140 12.70 16.96 8.24
CA VAL A 140 12.68 17.26 9.68
C VAL A 140 13.81 16.48 10.35
N ARG A 141 14.99 17.10 10.33
CA ARG A 141 16.12 16.81 11.22
C ARG A 141 16.42 18.04 12.05
#